data_AF-A0A0R0GMD9-F1
#
_entry.id   AF-A0A0R0GMD9-F1
#
_cell.length_a   1.000
_cell.length_b   1.000
_cell.length_c   1.000
_cell.angle_alpha   90.00
_cell.angle_beta   90.00
_cell.angle_gamma   90.00
#
_symmetry.space_group_name_H-M   'P 1'
#
loop_
_entity.id
_entity.type
_entity.pdbx_description
1 polymer ?
#
loop_
_entity_poly.entity_id
_entity_poly.type
_entity_poly.pdbx_seq_one_letter_code
_entity_poly.pdbx_strand_id
1 'polypeptide(L)'
;MRKNSDELVQFWSQRNNRVDPEKATYHCNKNATLISLGRFLQAIVECEEAIRLEPSCGRPHNRLATIYFRLGKAEKALNCNETSPCVDSILAFQAQALQNHLSRCTKARKVKDWKVILKESQATISLGVDSAPLVYCLHTEALLKLLRHQETHATYEKMPKFDLDYSNKLFGPVRSAYLLMIGTHIYLAADMFEDAVTTSQQASKLDPSSSEVNAVVRRARAVASAKMSGNLLFKASKFTEAYVVYNEGL
;
A
#
# COMPACT_ATOMS: atom_id res chain seq x y z
N MET A 1 -18.42 14.69 -4.90
CA MET A 1 -17.23 15.40 -4.39
C MET A 1 -16.02 15.39 -5.34
N ARG A 2 -15.58 14.25 -5.91
CA ARG A 2 -14.35 14.20 -6.76
C ARG A 2 -14.28 15.22 -7.90
N LYS A 3 -15.35 15.42 -8.70
CA LYS A 3 -15.36 16.42 -9.80
C LYS A 3 -14.96 17.82 -9.34
N ASN A 4 -15.52 18.29 -8.22
CA ASN A 4 -15.21 19.60 -7.66
C ASN A 4 -13.74 19.67 -7.18
N SER A 5 -13.22 18.59 -6.58
CA SER A 5 -11.82 18.52 -6.15
C SER A 5 -10.82 18.49 -7.32
N ASP A 6 -11.16 17.83 -8.42
CA ASP A 6 -10.37 17.86 -9.67
C ASP A 6 -10.36 19.25 -10.31
N GLU A 7 -11.53 19.89 -10.37
CA GLU A 7 -11.68 21.28 -10.80
C GLU A 7 -10.85 22.23 -9.91
N LEU A 8 -10.81 21.99 -8.60
CA LEU A 8 -9.95 22.75 -7.69
C LEU A 8 -8.45 22.56 -7.98
N VAL A 9 -7.99 21.36 -8.33
CA VAL A 9 -6.59 21.15 -8.74
C VAL A 9 -6.28 21.94 -10.02
N GLN A 10 -7.19 21.93 -11.00
CA GLN A 10 -7.05 22.70 -12.23
C GLN A 10 -7.06 24.20 -11.96
N PHE A 11 -7.94 24.65 -11.07
CA PHE A 11 -8.04 26.04 -10.64
C PHE A 11 -6.75 26.55 -10.02
N TRP A 12 -6.14 25.79 -9.10
CA TRP A 12 -4.85 26.17 -8.53
C TRP A 12 -3.74 26.20 -9.59
N SER A 13 -3.75 25.26 -10.53
CA SER A 13 -2.78 25.21 -11.63
C SER A 13 -2.92 26.42 -12.56
N GLN A 14 -4.15 26.81 -12.91
CA GLN A 14 -4.42 28.00 -13.71
C GLN A 14 -4.02 29.29 -12.97
N ARG A 15 -4.28 29.37 -11.66
CA ARG A 15 -3.86 30.54 -10.86
C ARG A 15 -2.36 30.67 -10.77
N ASN A 16 -1.64 29.56 -10.57
CA ASN A 16 -0.18 29.56 -10.56
C ASN A 16 0.38 30.14 -11.86
N ASN A 17 -0.16 29.72 -13.00
CA ASN A 17 0.31 30.17 -14.32
C ASN A 17 -0.08 31.62 -14.66
N ARG A 18 -1.11 32.19 -14.03
CA ARG A 18 -1.68 33.50 -14.43
C ARG A 18 -1.22 34.67 -13.57
N VAL A 19 -0.91 34.45 -12.31
CA VAL A 19 -0.71 35.55 -11.35
C VAL A 19 0.77 35.71 -11.02
N ASP A 20 1.40 34.65 -10.54
CA ASP A 20 2.83 34.61 -10.22
C ASP A 20 3.25 33.15 -9.98
N PRO A 21 3.99 32.51 -10.91
CA PRO A 21 4.45 31.13 -10.76
C PRO A 21 5.38 30.91 -9.55
N GLU A 22 5.95 31.98 -8.98
CA GLU A 22 6.95 31.87 -7.91
C GLU A 22 6.35 31.89 -6.51
N LYS A 23 5.02 32.00 -6.38
CA LYS A 23 4.38 32.07 -5.05
C LYS A 23 4.10 30.69 -4.47
N ALA A 24 4.91 30.29 -3.48
CA ALA A 24 4.78 29.02 -2.74
C ALA A 24 3.38 28.73 -2.16
N THR A 25 2.54 29.76 -1.97
CA THR A 25 1.16 29.61 -1.49
C THR A 25 0.27 28.82 -2.45
N TYR A 26 0.43 28.96 -3.77
CA TYR A 26 -0.41 28.23 -4.74
C TYR A 26 -0.09 26.73 -4.74
N HIS A 27 1.20 26.40 -4.72
CA HIS A 27 1.68 25.04 -4.55
C HIS A 27 1.18 24.41 -3.24
N CYS A 28 1.20 25.16 -2.12
CA CYS A 28 0.63 24.70 -0.85
C CYS A 28 -0.87 24.36 -0.93
N ASN A 29 -1.67 25.20 -1.60
CA ASN A 29 -3.12 24.98 -1.70
C ASN A 29 -3.46 23.84 -2.67
N LYS A 30 -2.72 23.74 -3.78
CA LYS A 30 -2.83 22.62 -4.73
C LYS A 30 -2.46 21.30 -4.04
N ASN A 31 -1.37 21.29 -3.28
CA ASN A 31 -0.94 20.17 -2.46
C ASN A 31 -2.06 19.69 -1.52
N ALA A 32 -2.68 20.58 -0.75
CA ALA A 32 -3.76 20.19 0.17
C ALA A 32 -4.94 19.52 -0.57
N THR A 33 -5.26 19.99 -1.78
CA THR A 33 -6.29 19.41 -2.64
C THR A 33 -5.87 18.03 -3.17
N LEU A 34 -4.60 17.86 -3.54
CA LEU A 34 -4.07 16.58 -4.01
C LEU A 34 -4.02 15.52 -2.89
N ILE A 35 -3.69 15.93 -1.66
CA ILE A 35 -3.69 15.05 -0.47
C ILE A 35 -5.11 14.51 -0.20
N SER A 36 -6.14 15.35 -0.29
CA SER A 36 -7.52 14.91 -0.06
C SER A 36 -8.05 13.99 -1.18
N LEU A 37 -7.48 14.10 -2.38
CA LEU A 37 -7.72 13.19 -3.51
C LEU A 37 -6.90 11.89 -3.47
N GLY A 38 -5.97 11.74 -2.51
CA GLY A 38 -5.05 10.59 -2.45
C GLY A 38 -3.94 10.60 -3.51
N ARG A 39 -3.74 11.73 -4.21
CA ARG A 39 -2.71 11.91 -5.26
C ARG A 39 -1.36 12.32 -4.66
N PHE A 40 -0.85 11.51 -3.75
CA PHE A 40 0.38 11.76 -2.99
C PHE A 40 1.63 12.03 -3.84
N LEU A 41 1.86 11.37 -4.98
CA LEU A 41 3.02 11.64 -5.83
C LEU A 41 2.99 13.07 -6.37
N GLN A 42 1.84 13.50 -6.87
CA GLN A 42 1.66 14.89 -7.33
C GLN A 42 1.77 15.86 -6.15
N ALA A 43 1.19 15.50 -4.99
CA ALA A 43 1.28 16.33 -3.80
C ALA A 43 2.73 16.53 -3.32
N ILE A 44 3.57 15.49 -3.37
CA ILE A 44 5.00 15.56 -3.04
C ILE A 44 5.70 16.56 -3.96
N VAL A 45 5.49 16.46 -5.28
CA VAL A 45 6.09 17.39 -6.26
C VAL A 45 5.70 18.84 -5.96
N GLU A 46 4.42 19.11 -5.64
CA GLU A 46 3.98 20.47 -5.28
C GLU A 46 4.61 20.96 -3.96
N CYS A 47 4.84 20.08 -2.98
CA CYS A 47 5.60 20.45 -1.78
C CYS A 47 7.05 20.79 -2.10
N GLU A 48 7.72 19.98 -2.93
CA GLU A 48 9.11 20.17 -3.31
C GLU A 48 9.31 21.48 -4.08
N GLU A 49 8.41 21.81 -5.01
CA GLU A 49 8.43 23.12 -5.69
C GLU A 49 8.16 24.28 -4.72
N ALA A 50 7.22 24.14 -3.78
CA ALA A 50 6.98 25.17 -2.78
C ALA A 50 8.20 25.42 -1.87
N ILE A 51 8.91 24.35 -1.48
CA ILE A 51 10.16 24.43 -0.69
C ILE A 51 11.25 25.09 -1.51
N ARG A 52 11.37 24.77 -2.80
CA ARG A 52 12.36 25.38 -3.70
C ARG A 52 12.14 26.88 -3.87
N LEU A 53 10.89 27.32 -3.96
CA LEU A 53 10.52 28.72 -4.13
C LEU A 53 10.66 29.53 -2.83
N GLU A 54 10.26 28.97 -1.69
CA GLU A 54 10.33 29.65 -0.39
C GLU A 54 10.84 28.71 0.72
N PRO A 55 12.17 28.51 0.84
CA PRO A 55 12.75 27.58 1.81
C PRO A 55 12.47 27.94 3.28
N SER A 56 12.23 29.23 3.57
CA SER A 56 11.87 29.71 4.90
C SER A 56 10.43 29.37 5.31
N CYS A 57 9.59 28.92 4.37
CA CYS A 57 8.22 28.56 4.64
C CYS A 57 8.15 27.15 5.22
N GLY A 58 7.87 27.03 6.53
CA GLY A 58 7.71 25.71 7.17
C GLY A 58 6.46 24.94 6.76
N ARG A 59 5.47 25.59 6.14
CA ARG A 59 4.20 24.96 5.76
C ARG A 59 4.37 23.82 4.74
N PRO A 60 5.08 24.00 3.60
CA PRO A 60 5.44 22.92 2.69
C PRO A 60 6.14 21.72 3.35
N HIS A 61 7.11 21.97 4.23
CA HIS A 61 7.84 20.92 4.95
C HIS A 61 6.90 20.09 5.83
N ASN A 62 6.04 20.75 6.61
CA ASN A 62 5.08 20.06 7.48
C ASN A 62 4.04 19.26 6.67
N ARG A 63 3.62 19.78 5.50
CA ARG A 63 2.75 19.06 4.56
C ARG A 63 3.44 17.83 3.97
N LEU A 64 4.70 17.96 3.57
CA LEU A 64 5.50 16.86 3.04
C LEU A 64 5.72 15.76 4.09
N ALA A 65 6.04 16.15 5.33
CA ALA A 65 6.14 15.24 6.46
C ALA A 65 4.81 14.50 6.72
N THR A 66 3.68 15.21 6.67
CA THR A 66 2.34 14.62 6.82
C THR A 66 2.04 13.60 5.72
N ILE A 67 2.39 13.89 4.46
CA ILE A 67 2.24 12.94 3.35
C ILE A 67 3.05 11.67 3.63
N TYR A 68 4.32 11.82 3.98
CA TYR A 68 5.17 10.68 4.27
C TYR A 68 4.70 9.86 5.47
N PHE A 69 4.16 10.53 6.51
CA PHE A 69 3.54 9.86 7.65
C PHE A 69 2.34 9.01 7.22
N ARG A 70 1.38 9.58 6.48
CA ARG A 70 0.19 8.85 5.98
C ARG A 70 0.55 7.68 5.06
N LEU A 71 1.65 7.80 4.31
CA LEU A 71 2.19 6.74 3.44
C LEU A 71 3.02 5.68 4.19
N GLY A 72 3.16 5.78 5.51
CA GLY A 72 3.93 4.83 6.32
C GLY A 72 5.45 5.00 6.21
N LYS A 73 5.94 6.09 5.62
CA LYS A 73 7.37 6.37 5.44
C LYS A 73 7.92 7.20 6.60
N ALA A 74 8.01 6.58 7.77
CA ALA A 74 8.37 7.24 9.03
C ALA A 74 9.68 8.04 8.99
N GLU A 75 10.74 7.46 8.42
CA GLU A 75 12.05 8.12 8.32
C GLU A 75 11.99 9.38 7.44
N LYS A 76 11.30 9.33 6.30
CA LYS A 76 11.09 10.51 5.45
C LYS A 76 10.24 11.57 6.15
N ALA A 77 9.23 11.15 6.92
CA ALA A 77 8.40 12.06 7.68
C ALA A 77 9.21 12.80 8.75
N LEU A 78 10.04 12.09 9.52
CA LEU A 78 10.94 12.68 10.52
C LEU A 78 11.91 13.66 9.88
N ASN A 79 12.63 13.25 8.82
CA ASN A 79 13.58 14.12 8.15
C ASN A 79 12.94 15.40 7.56
N CYS A 80 11.77 15.27 6.93
CA CYS A 80 11.05 16.44 6.41
C CYS A 80 10.57 17.39 7.52
N ASN A 81 10.25 16.85 8.70
CA ASN A 81 9.83 17.64 9.85
C ASN A 81 11.02 18.32 10.55
N GLU A 82 12.16 17.64 10.65
CA GLU A 82 13.41 18.16 11.23
C GLU A 82 14.03 19.27 10.39
N THR A 83 13.91 19.17 9.05
CA THR A 83 14.36 20.21 8.12
C THR A 83 13.40 21.40 8.01
N SER A 84 12.23 21.34 8.67
CA SER A 84 11.26 22.43 8.68
C SER A 84 11.73 23.58 9.57
N PRO A 85 11.66 24.85 9.11
CA PRO A 85 11.81 26.02 9.98
C PRO A 85 10.83 26.06 11.17
N CYS A 86 9.73 25.31 11.09
CA CYS A 86 8.74 25.20 12.16
C CYS A 86 8.40 23.72 12.37
N VAL A 87 9.21 23.05 13.19
CA VAL A 87 9.05 21.65 13.56
C VAL A 87 7.70 21.40 14.22
N ASP A 88 6.94 20.44 13.69
CA ASP A 88 5.72 19.96 14.34
C ASP A 88 6.06 18.84 15.34
N SER A 89 6.06 19.16 16.63
CA SER A 89 6.39 18.21 17.70
C SER A 89 5.41 17.04 17.79
N ILE A 90 4.13 17.25 17.44
CA ILE A 90 3.11 16.18 17.48
C ILE A 90 3.38 15.20 16.35
N LEU A 91 3.62 15.72 15.13
CA LEU A 91 3.95 14.90 13.98
C LEU A 91 5.28 14.16 14.18
N ALA A 92 6.29 14.79 14.79
CA ALA A 92 7.54 14.13 15.15
C ALA A 92 7.29 12.93 16.07
N PHE A 93 6.52 13.13 17.13
CA PHE A 93 6.18 12.05 18.07
C PHE A 93 5.42 10.91 17.39
N GLN A 94 4.43 11.23 16.54
CA GLN A 94 3.68 10.25 15.77
C GLN A 94 4.55 9.49 14.78
N ALA A 95 5.44 10.17 14.06
CA ALA A 95 6.36 9.56 13.11
C ALA A 95 7.39 8.66 13.80
N GLN A 96 7.87 9.03 15.00
CA GLN A 96 8.74 8.18 15.81
C GLN A 96 8.01 6.93 16.31
N ALA A 97 6.77 7.07 16.78
CA ALA A 97 5.93 5.94 17.17
C ALA A 97 5.69 4.98 16.00
N LEU A 98 5.37 5.53 14.82
CA LEU A 98 5.24 4.77 13.58
C LEU A 98 6.53 4.00 13.25
N GLN A 99 7.69 4.64 13.31
CA GLN A 99 8.98 3.99 13.06
C GLN A 99 9.21 2.80 14.02
N ASN A 100 8.88 2.98 15.29
CA ASN A 100 9.02 1.95 16.32
C ASN A 100 8.11 0.75 16.04
N HIS A 101 6.84 0.99 15.72
CA HIS A 101 5.89 -0.07 15.38
C HIS A 101 6.32 -0.84 14.11
N LEU A 102 6.76 -0.14 13.05
CA LEU A 102 7.24 -0.79 11.82
C LEU A 102 8.51 -1.61 12.04
N SER A 103 9.42 -1.13 12.90
CA SER A 103 10.61 -1.88 13.31
C SER A 103 10.22 -3.17 14.04
N ARG A 104 9.24 -3.12 14.94
CA ARG A 104 8.70 -4.30 15.63
C ARG A 104 8.02 -5.26 14.67
N CYS A 105 7.19 -4.78 13.74
CA CYS A 105 6.61 -5.60 12.68
C CYS A 105 7.69 -6.33 11.86
N THR A 106 8.76 -5.63 11.49
CA THR A 106 9.86 -6.21 10.71
C THR A 106 10.57 -7.32 11.48
N LYS A 107 10.87 -7.10 12.77
CA LYS A 107 11.48 -8.11 13.64
C LYS A 107 10.54 -9.31 13.84
N ALA A 108 9.27 -9.06 14.12
CA ALA A 108 8.25 -10.09 14.33
C ALA A 108 8.01 -10.93 13.06
N ARG A 109 8.03 -10.32 11.86
CA ARG A 109 7.90 -11.05 10.58
C ARG A 109 9.04 -12.04 10.35
N LYS A 110 10.28 -11.71 10.76
CA LYS A 110 11.43 -12.64 10.66
C LYS A 110 11.24 -13.91 11.50
N VAL A 111 10.65 -13.79 12.69
CA VAL A 111 10.37 -14.92 13.60
C VAL A 111 8.96 -15.48 13.46
N LYS A 112 8.16 -14.97 12.50
CA LYS A 112 6.77 -15.37 12.25
C LYS A 112 5.85 -15.21 13.46
N ASP A 113 6.09 -14.19 14.29
CA ASP A 113 5.19 -13.83 15.40
C ASP A 113 4.02 -12.98 14.86
N TRP A 114 3.01 -13.68 14.33
CA TRP A 114 1.84 -13.04 13.72
C TRP A 114 1.00 -12.25 14.71
N LYS A 115 1.02 -12.60 16.00
CA LYS A 115 0.27 -11.87 17.04
C LYS A 115 0.87 -10.49 17.26
N VAL A 116 2.20 -10.40 17.33
CA VAL A 116 2.89 -9.11 17.43
C VAL A 116 2.70 -8.29 16.17
N ILE A 117 2.83 -8.87 14.97
CA ILE A 117 2.60 -8.13 13.72
C ILE A 117 1.18 -7.56 13.70
N LEU A 118 0.18 -8.35 14.09
CA LEU A 118 -1.21 -7.89 14.12
C LEU A 118 -1.40 -6.70 15.07
N LYS A 119 -0.87 -6.79 16.30
CA LYS A 119 -0.95 -5.72 17.30
C LYS A 119 -0.26 -4.45 16.81
N GLU A 120 0.98 -4.56 16.35
CA GLU A 120 1.81 -3.41 15.99
C GLU A 120 1.32 -2.75 14.68
N SER A 121 0.87 -3.54 13.69
CA SER A 121 0.24 -2.99 12.49
C SER A 121 -1.11 -2.31 12.79
N GLN A 122 -1.92 -2.86 13.69
CA GLN A 122 -3.15 -2.20 14.13
C GLN A 122 -2.84 -0.86 14.81
N ALA A 123 -1.81 -0.81 15.65
CA ALA A 123 -1.39 0.44 16.29
C ALA A 123 -0.98 1.51 15.26
N THR A 124 -0.29 1.13 14.18
CA THR A 124 0.04 2.08 13.10
C THR A 124 -1.19 2.60 12.35
N ILE A 125 -2.18 1.75 12.08
CA ILE A 125 -3.44 2.18 11.44
C ILE A 125 -4.17 3.15 12.38
N SER A 126 -4.23 2.85 13.68
CA SER A 126 -4.85 3.71 14.69
C SER A 126 -4.12 5.05 14.89
N LEU A 127 -2.83 5.14 14.57
CA LEU A 127 -2.07 6.40 14.57
C LEU A 127 -2.46 7.34 13.41
N GLY A 128 -3.27 6.88 12.44
CA GLY A 128 -3.69 7.68 11.29
C GLY A 128 -2.88 7.41 10.01
N VAL A 129 -2.17 6.29 9.94
CA VAL A 129 -1.44 5.85 8.73
C VAL A 129 -2.42 5.17 7.77
N ASP A 130 -3.33 5.98 7.23
CA ASP A 130 -4.49 5.56 6.45
C ASP A 130 -4.21 5.33 4.96
N SER A 131 -3.01 5.67 4.49
CA SER A 131 -2.64 5.68 3.06
C SER A 131 -1.45 4.78 2.75
N ALA A 132 -1.10 3.86 3.65
CA ALA A 132 0.07 2.98 3.55
C ALA A 132 -0.34 1.52 3.27
N PRO A 133 -0.48 1.09 2.00
CA PRO A 133 -0.91 -0.27 1.67
C PRO A 133 0.00 -1.36 2.26
N LEU A 134 1.28 -1.05 2.48
CA LEU A 134 2.24 -1.99 3.09
C LEU A 134 1.92 -2.32 4.54
N VAL A 135 1.38 -1.37 5.31
CA VAL A 135 0.94 -1.60 6.69
C VAL A 135 -0.26 -2.55 6.69
N TYR A 136 -1.21 -2.30 5.79
CA TYR A 136 -2.38 -3.16 5.62
C TYR A 136 -1.97 -4.55 5.14
N CYS A 137 -0.93 -4.68 4.30
CA CYS A 137 -0.40 -5.97 3.87
C CYS A 137 0.16 -6.77 5.04
N LEU A 138 0.96 -6.15 5.91
CA LEU A 138 1.47 -6.79 7.14
C LEU A 138 0.33 -7.26 8.04
N HIS A 139 -0.69 -6.40 8.23
CA HIS A 139 -1.87 -6.73 9.03
C HIS A 139 -2.65 -7.90 8.42
N THR A 140 -2.91 -7.84 7.11
CA THR A 140 -3.64 -8.86 6.35
C THR A 140 -2.89 -10.20 6.36
N GLU A 141 -1.57 -10.18 6.18
CA GLU A 141 -0.73 -11.36 6.26
C GLU A 141 -0.83 -12.01 7.64
N ALA A 142 -0.77 -11.22 8.72
CA ALA A 142 -0.93 -11.72 10.07
C ALA A 142 -2.31 -12.35 10.31
N LEU A 143 -3.40 -11.72 9.82
CA LEU A 143 -4.75 -12.27 9.93
C LEU A 143 -4.92 -13.58 9.16
N LEU A 144 -4.37 -13.68 7.94
CA LEU A 144 -4.36 -14.92 7.15
C LEU A 144 -3.65 -16.05 7.90
N LYS A 145 -2.47 -15.76 8.48
CA LYS A 145 -1.68 -16.75 9.23
C LYS A 145 -2.33 -17.18 10.55
N LEU A 146 -3.21 -16.34 11.09
CA LEU A 146 -4.00 -16.61 12.29
C LEU A 146 -5.40 -17.16 11.97
N LEU A 147 -5.71 -17.45 10.69
CA LEU A 147 -6.99 -17.98 10.22
C LEU A 147 -8.20 -17.08 10.56
N ARG A 148 -7.98 -15.77 10.66
CA ARG A 148 -9.02 -14.76 10.95
C ARG A 148 -9.63 -14.25 9.65
N HIS A 149 -10.36 -15.12 8.95
CA HIS A 149 -10.83 -14.89 7.58
C HIS A 149 -11.73 -13.65 7.42
N GLN A 150 -12.72 -13.47 8.29
CA GLN A 150 -13.65 -12.33 8.19
C GLN A 150 -12.91 -10.98 8.31
N GLU A 151 -11.99 -10.88 9.28
CA GLU A 151 -11.20 -9.67 9.48
C GLU A 151 -10.17 -9.44 8.38
N THR A 152 -9.68 -10.53 7.78
CA THR A 152 -8.77 -10.48 6.63
C THR A 152 -9.46 -9.74 5.48
N HIS A 153 -10.67 -10.18 5.10
CA HIS A 153 -11.42 -9.52 4.02
C HIS A 153 -11.73 -8.06 4.35
N ALA A 154 -12.18 -7.77 5.57
CA ALA A 154 -12.49 -6.40 5.98
C ALA A 154 -11.25 -5.47 5.94
N THR A 155 -10.08 -5.97 6.33
CA THR A 155 -8.83 -5.20 6.26
C THR A 155 -8.39 -4.99 4.82
N TYR A 156 -8.44 -6.03 4.00
CA TYR A 156 -8.02 -5.96 2.60
C TYR A 156 -8.92 -5.03 1.77
N GLU A 157 -10.22 -5.01 2.05
CA GLU A 157 -11.16 -4.09 1.41
C GLU A 157 -10.83 -2.62 1.71
N LYS A 158 -10.46 -2.32 2.96
CA LYS A 158 -10.08 -0.98 3.42
C LYS A 158 -8.67 -0.56 3.00
N MET A 159 -7.86 -1.47 2.45
CA MET A 159 -6.51 -1.17 2.02
C MET A 159 -6.52 -0.09 0.93
N PRO A 160 -5.67 0.96 1.04
CA PRO A 160 -5.50 1.93 -0.02
C PRO A 160 -5.05 1.27 -1.33
N LYS A 161 -5.84 1.43 -2.39
CA LYS A 161 -5.55 0.84 -3.70
C LYS A 161 -4.96 1.90 -4.62
N PHE A 162 -3.72 1.69 -5.02
CA PHE A 162 -3.05 2.45 -6.06
C PHE A 162 -2.87 1.56 -7.28
N ASP A 163 -2.78 2.16 -8.47
CA ASP A 163 -2.35 1.41 -9.65
C ASP A 163 -0.88 0.96 -9.49
N LEU A 164 -0.48 0.01 -10.34
CA LEU A 164 0.81 -0.63 -10.20
C LEU A 164 1.99 0.31 -10.50
N ASP A 165 1.85 1.18 -11.51
CA ASP A 165 2.90 2.15 -11.86
C ASP A 165 3.11 3.15 -10.71
N TYR A 166 2.00 3.64 -10.15
CA TYR A 166 2.01 4.51 -8.99
C TYR A 166 2.63 3.83 -7.76
N SER A 167 2.27 2.57 -7.50
CA SER A 167 2.83 1.78 -6.40
C SER A 167 4.34 1.57 -6.57
N ASN A 168 4.79 1.27 -7.79
CA ASN A 168 6.20 1.10 -8.12
C ASN A 168 7.00 2.39 -7.89
N LYS A 169 6.49 3.54 -8.37
CA LYS A 169 7.12 4.85 -8.15
C LYS A 169 7.20 5.20 -6.67
N LEU A 170 6.18 4.86 -5.89
CA LEU A 170 6.12 5.25 -4.49
C LEU A 170 6.88 4.30 -3.56
N PHE A 171 6.80 2.99 -3.76
CA PHE A 171 7.30 2.00 -2.81
C PHE A 171 8.46 1.15 -3.36
N GLY A 172 8.67 1.18 -4.67
CA GLY A 172 9.62 0.33 -5.37
C GLY A 172 9.02 -1.02 -5.79
N PRO A 173 9.68 -1.74 -6.72
CA PRO A 173 9.16 -2.97 -7.31
C PRO A 173 9.02 -4.10 -6.30
N VAL A 174 10.01 -4.30 -5.41
CA VAL A 174 9.97 -5.34 -4.36
C VAL A 174 8.76 -5.18 -3.43
N ARG A 175 8.48 -3.95 -3.00
CA ARG A 175 7.33 -3.67 -2.13
C ARG A 175 6.02 -3.81 -2.87
N SER A 176 5.97 -3.44 -4.14
CA SER A 176 4.79 -3.65 -4.99
C SER A 176 4.54 -5.13 -5.28
N ALA A 177 5.59 -5.94 -5.44
CA ALA A 177 5.49 -7.39 -5.52
C ALA A 177 4.86 -7.98 -4.25
N TYR A 178 5.25 -7.46 -3.07
CA TYR A 178 4.64 -7.85 -1.80
C TYR A 178 3.14 -7.48 -1.73
N LEU A 179 2.72 -6.31 -2.23
CA LEU A 179 1.29 -5.95 -2.32
C LEU A 179 0.51 -6.97 -3.17
N LEU A 180 1.04 -7.31 -4.35
CA LEU A 180 0.43 -8.28 -5.27
C LEU A 180 0.43 -9.70 -4.68
N MET A 181 1.46 -10.07 -3.93
CA MET A 181 1.52 -11.36 -3.24
C MET A 181 0.40 -11.50 -2.21
N ILE A 182 0.14 -10.46 -1.40
CA ILE A 182 -0.99 -10.45 -0.47
C ILE A 182 -2.32 -10.50 -1.24
N GLY A 183 -2.47 -9.74 -2.33
CA GLY A 183 -3.66 -9.82 -3.18
C GLY A 183 -3.91 -11.23 -3.73
N THR A 184 -2.85 -11.94 -4.12
CA THR A 184 -2.94 -13.34 -4.56
C THR A 184 -3.52 -14.23 -3.46
N HIS A 185 -3.05 -14.09 -2.22
CA HIS A 185 -3.59 -14.87 -1.11
C HIS A 185 -5.08 -14.63 -0.88
N ILE A 186 -5.54 -13.37 -1.03
CA ILE A 186 -6.95 -13.02 -0.91
C ILE A 186 -7.77 -13.61 -2.04
N TYR A 187 -7.30 -13.53 -3.28
CA TYR A 187 -8.00 -14.10 -4.43
C TYR A 187 -8.10 -15.63 -4.34
N LEU A 188 -7.05 -16.31 -3.86
CA LEU A 188 -7.11 -17.75 -3.59
C LEU A 188 -8.12 -18.09 -2.50
N ALA A 189 -8.21 -17.29 -1.44
CA ALA A 189 -9.20 -17.49 -0.38
C ALA A 189 -10.64 -17.17 -0.82
N ALA A 190 -10.81 -16.39 -1.88
CA ALA A 190 -12.10 -16.01 -2.46
C ALA A 190 -12.48 -16.85 -3.70
N ASP A 191 -11.78 -17.95 -3.98
CA ASP A 191 -11.95 -18.81 -5.17
C ASP A 191 -11.82 -18.08 -6.52
N MET A 192 -11.14 -16.93 -6.54
CA MET A 192 -10.84 -16.12 -7.74
C MET A 192 -9.52 -16.57 -8.37
N PHE A 193 -9.48 -17.80 -8.90
CA PHE A 193 -8.23 -18.45 -9.31
C PHE A 193 -7.50 -17.78 -10.48
N GLU A 194 -8.23 -17.28 -11.48
CA GLU A 194 -7.63 -16.57 -12.63
C GLU A 194 -6.95 -15.26 -12.18
N ASP A 195 -7.62 -14.50 -11.30
CA ASP A 195 -7.07 -13.28 -10.73
C ASP A 195 -5.86 -13.57 -9.84
N ALA A 196 -5.89 -14.66 -9.07
CA ALA A 196 -4.75 -15.12 -8.28
C ALA A 196 -3.55 -15.46 -9.18
N VAL A 197 -3.75 -16.22 -10.27
CA VAL A 197 -2.67 -16.57 -11.20
C VAL A 197 -2.10 -15.31 -11.85
N THR A 198 -2.96 -14.41 -12.35
CA THR A 198 -2.54 -13.17 -12.99
C THR A 198 -1.73 -12.28 -12.05
N THR A 199 -2.26 -12.06 -10.84
CA THR A 199 -1.64 -11.20 -9.83
C THR A 199 -0.31 -11.77 -9.35
N SER A 200 -0.22 -13.08 -9.14
CA SER A 200 1.02 -13.75 -8.72
C SER A 200 2.11 -13.64 -9.78
N GLN A 201 1.76 -13.78 -11.06
CA GLN A 201 2.71 -13.63 -12.16
C GLN A 201 3.25 -12.20 -12.26
N GLN A 202 2.39 -11.19 -12.05
CA GLN A 202 2.84 -9.81 -11.98
C GLN A 202 3.79 -9.58 -10.80
N ALA A 203 3.53 -10.18 -9.63
CA ALA A 203 4.43 -10.10 -8.48
C ALA A 203 5.82 -10.68 -8.82
N SER A 204 5.88 -11.85 -9.47
CA SER A 204 7.14 -12.49 -9.86
C SER A 204 7.90 -11.71 -10.93
N LYS A 205 7.21 -10.99 -11.84
CA LYS A 205 7.86 -10.09 -12.79
C LYS A 205 8.55 -8.90 -12.10
N LEU A 206 7.99 -8.41 -10.99
CA LEU A 206 8.55 -7.28 -10.24
C LEU A 206 9.69 -7.68 -9.31
N ASP A 207 9.62 -8.88 -8.73
CA ASP A 207 10.64 -9.41 -7.84
C ASP A 207 10.96 -10.88 -8.15
N PRO A 208 11.69 -11.15 -9.26
CA PRO A 208 11.96 -12.52 -9.72
C PRO A 208 12.84 -13.32 -8.76
N SER A 209 13.66 -12.66 -7.94
CA SER A 209 14.58 -13.32 -7.00
C SER A 209 13.92 -13.74 -5.70
N SER A 210 12.69 -13.27 -5.42
CA SER A 210 11.98 -13.61 -4.18
C SER A 210 11.47 -15.04 -4.18
N SER A 211 12.03 -15.85 -3.27
CA SER A 211 11.59 -17.23 -3.04
C SER A 211 10.15 -17.30 -2.52
N GLU A 212 9.74 -16.32 -1.72
CA GLU A 212 8.39 -16.20 -1.18
C GLU A 212 7.37 -15.96 -2.31
N VAL A 213 7.63 -14.97 -3.16
CA VAL A 213 6.76 -14.66 -4.32
C VAL A 213 6.67 -15.86 -5.27
N ASN A 214 7.80 -16.49 -5.58
CA ASN A 214 7.82 -17.63 -6.48
C ASN A 214 7.11 -18.86 -5.89
N ALA A 215 7.13 -19.05 -4.56
CA ALA A 215 6.32 -20.08 -3.90
C ALA A 215 4.82 -19.80 -4.05
N VAL A 216 4.41 -18.54 -3.92
CA VAL A 216 3.01 -18.13 -4.13
C VAL A 216 2.57 -18.33 -5.57
N VAL A 217 3.41 -18.03 -6.57
CA VAL A 217 3.11 -18.30 -7.99
C VAL A 217 2.87 -19.79 -8.24
N ARG A 218 3.76 -20.66 -7.73
CA ARG A 218 3.61 -22.11 -7.90
C ARG A 218 2.29 -22.59 -7.29
N ARG A 219 1.98 -22.12 -6.07
CA ARG A 219 0.71 -22.44 -5.40
C ARG A 219 -0.49 -21.96 -6.19
N ALA A 220 -0.50 -20.70 -6.65
CA ALA A 220 -1.63 -20.15 -7.39
C ALA A 220 -1.90 -20.94 -8.68
N ARG A 221 -0.85 -21.30 -9.42
CA ARG A 221 -0.97 -22.14 -10.62
C ARG A 221 -1.47 -23.55 -10.31
N ALA A 222 -0.94 -24.18 -9.26
CA ALA A 222 -1.35 -25.52 -8.87
C ALA A 222 -2.84 -25.57 -8.48
N VAL A 223 -3.28 -24.65 -7.61
CA VAL A 223 -4.69 -24.55 -7.18
C VAL A 223 -5.61 -24.28 -8.38
N ALA A 224 -5.25 -23.33 -9.25
CA ALA A 224 -6.05 -23.00 -10.44
C ALA A 224 -6.17 -24.19 -11.40
N SER A 225 -5.05 -24.87 -11.68
CA SER A 225 -5.00 -26.04 -12.56
C SER A 225 -5.81 -27.21 -12.01
N ALA A 226 -5.68 -27.48 -10.71
CA ALA A 226 -6.44 -28.51 -10.00
C ALA A 226 -7.94 -28.22 -10.05
N LYS A 227 -8.34 -26.96 -9.80
CA LYS A 227 -9.76 -26.59 -9.86
C LYS A 227 -10.33 -26.73 -11.26
N MET A 228 -9.63 -26.25 -12.29
CA MET A 228 -10.07 -26.36 -13.68
C MET A 228 -10.21 -27.84 -14.09
N SER A 229 -9.18 -28.65 -13.84
CA SER A 229 -9.15 -30.06 -14.21
C SER A 229 -10.18 -30.88 -13.43
N GLY A 230 -10.31 -30.64 -12.12
CA GLY A 230 -11.33 -31.26 -11.29
C GLY A 230 -12.75 -30.89 -11.74
N ASN A 231 -12.99 -29.63 -12.13
CA ASN A 231 -14.28 -29.20 -12.66
C ASN A 231 -14.63 -29.91 -13.99
N LEU A 232 -13.64 -30.13 -14.86
CA LEU A 232 -13.84 -30.87 -16.11
C LEU A 232 -14.19 -32.34 -15.85
N LEU A 233 -13.46 -33.00 -14.95
CA LEU A 233 -13.73 -34.38 -14.55
C LEU A 233 -15.10 -34.53 -13.88
N PHE A 234 -15.46 -33.56 -13.02
CA PHE A 234 -16.77 -33.52 -12.38
C PHE A 234 -17.90 -33.39 -13.41
N LYS A 235 -17.75 -32.50 -14.41
CA LYS A 235 -18.69 -32.38 -15.53
C LYS A 235 -18.78 -33.66 -16.38
N ALA A 236 -17.70 -34.44 -16.44
CA ALA A 236 -17.66 -35.74 -17.10
C ALA A 236 -18.14 -36.91 -16.21
N SER A 237 -18.75 -36.63 -15.04
CA SER A 237 -19.23 -37.61 -14.07
C SER A 237 -18.15 -38.54 -13.49
N LYS A 238 -16.88 -38.15 -13.59
CA LYS A 238 -15.73 -38.89 -13.06
C LYS A 238 -15.39 -38.42 -11.66
N PHE A 239 -16.28 -38.67 -10.70
CA PHE A 239 -16.23 -38.05 -9.37
C PHE A 239 -14.99 -38.44 -8.56
N THR A 240 -14.56 -39.71 -8.60
CA THR A 240 -13.37 -40.18 -7.88
C THR A 240 -12.10 -39.50 -8.40
N GLU A 241 -11.97 -39.38 -9.72
CA GLU A 241 -10.83 -38.72 -10.36
C GLU A 241 -10.85 -37.21 -10.06
N ALA A 242 -12.03 -36.57 -10.14
CA ALA A 242 -12.19 -35.18 -9.77
C ALA A 242 -11.75 -34.90 -8.31
N TYR A 243 -12.14 -35.78 -7.38
CA TYR A 243 -11.77 -35.68 -5.96
C TYR A 243 -10.25 -35.74 -5.76
N VAL A 244 -9.56 -36.67 -6.42
CA VAL A 244 -8.09 -36.77 -6.36
C VAL A 244 -7.45 -35.48 -6.86
N VAL A 245 -7.87 -34.99 -8.04
CA VAL A 245 -7.31 -33.78 -8.65
C VAL A 245 -7.55 -32.54 -7.79
N TYR A 246 -8.71 -32.40 -7.13
CA TYR A 246 -8.93 -31.30 -6.21
C TYR A 246 -7.97 -31.34 -5.01
N ASN A 247 -7.68 -32.53 -4.47
CA ASN A 247 -6.78 -32.68 -3.33
C ASN A 247 -5.31 -32.47 -3.69
N GLU A 248 -4.91 -32.74 -4.93
CA GLU A 248 -3.55 -32.46 -5.41
C GLU A 248 -3.24 -30.95 -5.48
N GLY A 249 -4.28 -30.10 -5.55
CA GLY A 249 -4.12 -28.65 -5.64
C GLY A 249 -4.04 -27.91 -4.30
N LEU A 250 -4.37 -28.54 -3.17
CA LEU A 250 -4.51 -27.90 -1.85
C LEU A 250 -3.20 -27.88 -1.05
#